data_AF-A0A956TKV9-F1
#
_entry.id   AF-A0A956TKV9-F1
#
_cell.length_a   1.000
_cell.length_b   1.000
_cell.length_c   1.000
_cell.angle_alpha   90.00
_cell.angle_beta   90.00
_cell.angle_gamma   90.00
#
_symmetry.space_group_name_H-M   'P 1'
#
loop_
_entity.id
_entity.type
_entity.pdbx_description
1 polymer ?
#
loop_
_entity_poly.entity_id
_entity_poly.type
_entity_poly.pdbx_seq_one_letter_code
_entity_poly.pdbx_strand_id
1 'polypeptide(L)'
;MLKLSEILRLLSLAVLFGGGAAVVFVAIVLVRAAREAGVEVSEAAARNAPAFIEFARVAAVCAMALLLSEGLDMAAVARGMKKKSRLLITRYATSILAVAATFVFAFFITPPMKRLQPSIKTDTSAHAEFRKLHEISRGVFGAVILFSMISLVLPCLESKTEKGK
;
A
#
# COMPACT_ATOMS: atom_id res chain seq x y z
N MET A 1 21.71 1.53 -14.91
CA MET A 1 21.22 1.72 -13.53
C MET A 1 19.95 2.56 -13.45
N LEU A 2 19.89 3.76 -14.07
CA LEU A 2 18.71 4.63 -13.99
C LEU A 2 17.40 3.99 -14.50
N LYS A 3 17.43 3.30 -15.65
CA LYS A 3 16.25 2.62 -16.21
C LYS A 3 15.74 1.47 -15.33
N LEU A 4 16.64 0.69 -14.73
CA LEU A 4 16.24 -0.42 -13.85
C LEU A 4 15.59 0.08 -12.56
N SER A 5 16.15 1.13 -11.97
CA SER A 5 15.56 1.79 -10.80
C SER A 5 14.16 2.32 -11.13
N GLU A 6 14.00 2.99 -12.28
CA GLU A 6 12.71 3.53 -12.69
C GLU A 6 11.65 2.44 -12.93
N ILE A 7 12.02 1.32 -13.57
CA ILE A 7 11.12 0.17 -13.73
C ILE A 7 10.74 -0.40 -12.36
N LEU A 8 11.71 -0.60 -11.47
CA LEU A 8 11.46 -1.13 -10.13
C LEU A 8 10.50 -0.22 -9.34
N ARG A 9 10.68 1.10 -9.45
CA ARG A 9 9.78 2.09 -8.86
C ARG A 9 8.36 1.95 -9.38
N LEU A 10 8.20 1.93 -10.70
CA LEU A 10 6.89 1.88 -11.35
C LEU A 10 6.16 0.57 -11.03
N LEU A 11 6.84 -0.56 -11.07
CA LEU A 11 6.27 -1.85 -10.69
C LEU A 11 5.85 -1.88 -9.23
N SER A 12 6.71 -1.39 -8.33
CA SER A 12 6.40 -1.34 -6.90
C SER A 12 5.19 -0.47 -6.63
N LEU A 13 5.16 0.74 -7.19
CA LEU A 13 4.03 1.65 -7.04
C LEU A 13 2.75 1.11 -7.69
N ALA A 14 2.84 0.43 -8.84
CA ALA A 14 1.69 -0.19 -9.50
C ALA A 14 1.07 -1.29 -8.64
N VAL A 15 1.88 -2.10 -7.95
CA VAL A 15 1.39 -3.13 -7.02
C VAL A 15 0.79 -2.49 -5.77
N LEU A 16 1.47 -1.50 -5.16
CA LEU A 16 0.98 -0.82 -3.95
C LEU A 16 -0.33 -0.05 -4.20
N PHE A 17 -0.44 0.63 -5.35
CA PHE A 17 -1.64 1.33 -5.76
C PHE A 17 -2.70 0.37 -6.30
N GLY A 18 -2.42 -0.32 -7.40
CA GLY A 18 -3.38 -1.14 -8.14
C GLY A 18 -3.76 -2.42 -7.40
N GLY A 19 -2.78 -3.11 -6.83
CA GLY A 19 -3.02 -4.27 -5.97
C GLY A 19 -3.79 -3.88 -4.69
N GLY A 20 -3.45 -2.74 -4.09
CA GLY A 20 -4.20 -2.18 -2.97
C GLY A 20 -5.66 -1.89 -3.33
N ALA A 21 -5.89 -1.15 -4.42
CA ALA A 21 -7.23 -0.85 -4.89
C ALA A 21 -8.05 -2.12 -5.20
N ALA A 22 -7.44 -3.13 -5.82
CA ALA A 22 -8.09 -4.40 -6.11
C ALA A 22 -8.49 -5.14 -4.82
N VAL A 23 -7.62 -5.20 -3.81
CA VAL A 23 -7.91 -5.82 -2.52
C VAL A 23 -9.08 -5.13 -1.82
N VAL A 24 -9.12 -3.78 -1.80
CA VAL A 24 -10.25 -3.03 -1.23
C VAL A 24 -11.53 -3.32 -1.99
N PHE A 25 -11.48 -3.28 -3.32
CA PHE A 25 -12.64 -3.55 -4.16
C PHE A 25 -13.20 -4.95 -3.91
N VAL A 26 -12.34 -5.97 -3.93
CA VAL A 26 -12.71 -7.35 -3.65
C VAL A 26 -13.30 -7.48 -2.25
N ALA A 27 -12.69 -6.86 -1.23
CA ALA A 27 -13.23 -6.90 0.13
C ALA A 27 -14.64 -6.29 0.23
N ILE A 28 -14.88 -5.14 -0.41
CA ILE A 28 -16.19 -4.49 -0.40
C ILE A 28 -17.23 -5.34 -1.14
N VAL A 29 -16.91 -5.81 -2.34
CA VAL A 29 -17.82 -6.58 -3.18
C VAL A 29 -18.15 -7.93 -2.53
N LEU A 30 -17.15 -8.65 -2.03
CA LEU A 30 -17.36 -9.96 -1.40
C LEU A 30 -18.12 -9.86 -0.08
N VAL A 31 -17.84 -8.85 0.76
CA VAL A 31 -18.59 -8.66 2.01
C VAL A 31 -20.05 -8.28 1.72
N ARG A 32 -20.27 -7.45 0.69
CA ARG A 32 -21.63 -7.10 0.27
C ARG A 32 -22.39 -8.32 -0.28
N ALA A 33 -21.78 -9.09 -1.17
CA ALA A 33 -22.37 -10.31 -1.72
C ALA A 33 -22.65 -11.36 -0.63
N ALA A 34 -21.74 -11.51 0.35
CA ALA A 34 -21.93 -12.42 1.47
C ALA A 34 -23.11 -12.00 2.36
N ARG A 35 -23.26 -10.69 2.64
CA ARG A 35 -24.43 -10.16 3.35
C ARG A 35 -25.73 -10.41 2.59
N GLU A 36 -25.73 -10.19 1.27
CA GLU A 36 -26.88 -10.45 0.39
C GLU A 36 -27.25 -11.94 0.35
N ALA A 37 -26.26 -12.84 0.52
CA ALA A 37 -26.46 -14.28 0.63
C ALA A 37 -26.80 -14.77 2.06
N GLY A 38 -27.01 -13.87 3.02
CA GLY A 38 -27.32 -14.21 4.42
C GLY A 38 -26.15 -14.76 5.23
N VAL A 39 -24.92 -14.65 4.72
CA VAL A 39 -23.70 -15.06 5.43
C VAL A 39 -23.29 -13.96 6.42
N GLU A 40 -22.99 -14.37 7.65
CA GLU A 40 -22.44 -13.48 8.66
C GLU A 40 -21.15 -12.79 8.18
N VAL A 41 -21.03 -11.49 8.46
CA VAL A 41 -19.84 -10.68 8.10
C VAL A 41 -18.56 -11.27 8.69
N SER A 42 -18.65 -11.86 9.88
CA SER A 42 -17.55 -12.54 10.57
C SER A 42 -16.99 -13.71 9.75
N GLU A 43 -17.87 -14.47 9.10
CA GLU A 43 -17.49 -15.61 8.27
C GLU A 43 -16.96 -15.17 6.90
N ALA A 44 -17.57 -14.15 6.30
CA ALA A 44 -17.06 -13.54 5.08
C ALA A 44 -15.65 -12.93 5.27
N ALA A 45 -15.42 -12.27 6.41
CA ALA A 45 -14.10 -11.73 6.76
C ALA A 45 -13.07 -12.84 7.00
N ALA A 46 -13.46 -13.93 7.67
CA ALA A 46 -12.58 -15.07 7.92
C ALA A 46 -12.09 -15.73 6.62
N ARG A 47 -12.96 -15.84 5.60
CA ARG A 47 -12.61 -16.40 4.29
C ARG A 47 -11.64 -15.52 3.49
N ASN A 48 -11.71 -14.20 3.66
CA ASN A 48 -10.90 -13.24 2.90
C ASN A 48 -9.60 -12.81 3.59
N ALA A 49 -9.49 -12.99 4.90
CA ALA A 49 -8.31 -12.62 5.67
C ALA A 49 -6.98 -13.24 5.17
N PRO A 50 -6.92 -14.50 4.69
CA PRO A 50 -5.70 -15.07 4.12
C PRO A 50 -5.16 -14.27 2.92
N ALA A 51 -6.03 -13.84 2.00
CA ALA A 51 -5.63 -13.03 0.86
C ALA A 51 -5.07 -11.67 1.29
N PHE A 52 -5.66 -11.06 2.33
CA PHE A 52 -5.17 -9.81 2.90
C PHE A 52 -3.79 -9.96 3.55
N ILE A 53 -3.55 -11.09 4.22
CA ILE A 53 -2.25 -11.42 4.85
C ILE A 53 -1.17 -11.65 3.79
N GLU A 54 -1.47 -12.41 2.73
CA GLU A 54 -0.51 -12.63 1.65
C GLU A 54 -0.23 -11.34 0.88
N PHE A 55 -1.25 -10.51 0.64
CA PHE A 55 -1.05 -9.19 0.05
C PHE A 55 -0.12 -8.33 0.91
N ALA A 56 -0.26 -8.34 2.24
CA ALA A 56 0.61 -7.57 3.13
C ALA A 56 2.10 -7.93 2.98
N ARG A 57 2.41 -9.21 2.73
CA ARG A 57 3.78 -9.66 2.45
C ARG A 57 4.30 -9.15 1.12
N VAL A 58 3.49 -9.29 0.06
CA VAL A 58 3.83 -8.77 -1.27
C VAL A 58 4.03 -7.25 -1.22
N ALA A 59 3.13 -6.54 -0.55
CA ALA A 59 3.21 -5.10 -0.35
C ALA A 59 4.49 -4.71 0.41
N ALA A 60 4.89 -5.44 1.44
CA ALA A 60 6.15 -5.19 2.15
C ALA A 60 7.37 -5.32 1.22
N VAL A 61 7.42 -6.36 0.38
CA VAL A 61 8.50 -6.54 -0.61
C VAL A 61 8.52 -5.39 -1.61
N CYS A 62 7.35 -4.99 -2.13
CA CYS A 62 7.24 -3.84 -3.02
C CYS A 62 7.65 -2.52 -2.34
N ALA A 63 7.32 -2.33 -1.06
CA ALA A 63 7.74 -1.15 -0.30
C ALA A 63 9.27 -1.10 -0.11
N MET A 64 9.91 -2.25 0.15
CA MET A 64 11.39 -2.31 0.18
C MET A 64 11.99 -1.99 -1.19
N ALA A 65 11.44 -2.57 -2.27
CA ALA A 65 11.90 -2.30 -3.63
C ALA A 65 11.72 -0.83 -4.02
N LEU A 66 10.61 -0.21 -3.63
CA LEU A 66 10.37 1.22 -3.80
C LEU A 66 11.41 2.04 -3.03
N LEU A 67 11.65 1.73 -1.76
CA LEU A 67 12.64 2.44 -0.93
C LEU A 67 14.05 2.36 -1.53
N LEU A 68 14.47 1.18 -1.99
CA LEU A 68 15.75 0.99 -2.67
C LEU A 68 15.83 1.81 -3.96
N SER A 69 14.76 1.80 -4.76
CA SER A 69 14.71 2.61 -5.97
C SER A 69 14.79 4.11 -5.66
N GLU A 70 14.08 4.60 -4.65
CA GLU A 70 14.17 6.01 -4.27
C GLU A 70 15.57 6.37 -3.77
N GLY A 71 16.21 5.49 -3.00
CA GLY A 71 17.59 5.69 -2.55
C GLY A 71 18.58 5.79 -3.71
N LEU A 72 18.43 4.93 -4.73
CA LEU A 72 19.26 4.98 -5.94
C LEU A 72 19.03 6.26 -6.74
N ASP A 73 17.77 6.72 -6.84
CA ASP A 73 17.43 7.94 -7.56
C ASP A 73 17.94 9.19 -6.83
N MET A 74 17.79 9.25 -5.50
CA MET A 74 18.36 10.32 -4.67
C MET A 74 19.89 10.37 -4.78
N ALA A 75 20.56 9.21 -4.77
CA ALA A 75 22.00 9.13 -4.96
C ALA A 75 22.42 9.65 -6.35
N ALA A 76 21.62 9.40 -7.38
CA ALA A 76 21.87 9.92 -8.72
C ALA A 76 21.75 11.45 -8.79
N VAL A 77 20.76 12.03 -8.11
CA VAL A 77 20.62 13.49 -7.97
C VAL A 77 21.81 14.08 -7.20
N ALA A 78 22.20 13.46 -6.08
CA ALA A 78 23.32 13.91 -5.25
C ALA A 78 24.66 13.93 -6.02
N ARG A 79 24.84 12.99 -6.96
CA ARG A 79 26.02 12.93 -7.85
C ARG A 79 25.92 13.83 -9.08
N GLY A 80 24.88 14.65 -9.21
CA GLY A 80 24.68 15.54 -10.35
C GLY A 80 24.26 14.85 -11.65
N MET A 81 23.87 13.57 -11.60
CA MET A 81 23.43 12.81 -12.79
C MET A 81 21.97 13.11 -13.18
N LYS A 82 21.22 13.80 -12.34
CA LYS A 82 19.83 14.22 -12.57
C LYS A 82 19.58 15.62 -12.03
N LYS A 83 18.77 16.42 -12.73
CA LYS A 83 18.35 17.75 -12.26
C LYS A 83 17.40 17.62 -11.06
N LYS A 84 17.62 18.46 -10.06
CA LYS A 84 16.73 18.60 -8.92
C LYS A 84 15.55 19.50 -9.31
N SER A 85 14.33 19.06 -9.00
CA SER A 85 13.11 19.85 -9.17
C SER A 85 12.26 19.83 -7.91
N ARG A 86 11.30 20.77 -7.80
CA ARG A 86 10.36 20.79 -6.67
C ARG A 86 9.43 19.56 -6.69
N LEU A 87 8.96 19.15 -7.88
CA LEU A 87 8.09 17.98 -8.04
C LEU A 87 8.82 16.69 -7.68
N LEU A 88 10.13 16.60 -7.95
CA LEU A 88 10.96 15.47 -7.56
C LEU A 88 11.02 15.29 -6.03
N ILE A 89 11.11 16.39 -5.27
CA ILE A 89 11.12 16.33 -3.80
C ILE A 89 9.77 15.83 -3.27
N THR A 90 8.66 16.35 -3.81
CA THR A 90 7.31 15.88 -3.44
C THR A 90 7.11 14.41 -3.79
N ARG A 91 7.66 13.97 -4.93
CA ARG A 91 7.65 12.57 -5.37
C ARG A 91 8.40 11.67 -4.38
N TYR A 92 9.56 12.11 -3.89
CA TYR A 92 10.28 11.39 -2.83
C TYR A 92 9.46 11.31 -1.55
N ALA A 93 8.93 12.44 -1.06
CA ALA A 93 8.16 12.48 0.18
C ALA A 93 6.95 11.54 0.13
N THR A 94 6.19 11.58 -0.97
CA THR A 94 5.02 10.71 -1.17
C THR A 94 5.40 9.24 -1.28
N SER A 95 6.53 8.91 -1.92
CA SER A 95 7.04 7.53 -1.95
C SER A 95 7.43 7.03 -0.56
N ILE A 96 8.12 7.85 0.24
CA ILE A 96 8.50 7.48 1.61
C ILE A 96 7.26 7.32 2.50
N LEU A 97 6.25 8.18 2.36
CA LEU A 97 4.98 8.04 3.09
C LEU A 97 4.24 6.76 2.69
N ALA A 98 4.23 6.40 1.40
CA ALA A 98 3.67 5.13 0.93
C ALA A 98 4.41 3.92 1.54
N VAL A 99 5.75 3.96 1.56
CA VAL A 99 6.58 2.92 2.18
C VAL A 99 6.28 2.80 3.67
N ALA A 100 6.29 3.91 4.40
CA ALA A 100 6.04 3.94 5.83
C ALA A 100 4.65 3.38 6.17
N ALA A 101 3.60 3.83 5.48
CA ALA A 101 2.25 3.30 5.65
C ALA A 101 2.19 1.80 5.33
N THR A 102 2.89 1.34 4.30
CA THR A 102 2.94 -0.09 3.93
C THR A 102 3.63 -0.92 5.01
N PHE A 103 4.70 -0.43 5.63
CA PHE A 103 5.36 -1.12 6.74
C PHE A 103 4.51 -1.13 8.01
N VAL A 104 3.82 -0.03 8.33
CA VAL A 104 2.83 -0.02 9.43
C VAL A 104 1.77 -1.09 9.18
N PHE A 105 1.25 -1.16 7.96
CA PHE A 105 0.28 -2.18 7.58
C PHE A 105 0.86 -3.59 7.75
N ALA A 106 1.97 -3.89 7.09
CA ALA A 106 2.51 -5.24 6.99
C ALA A 106 3.12 -5.78 8.30
N PHE A 107 3.70 -4.93 9.14
CA PHE A 107 4.42 -5.36 10.35
C PHE A 107 3.68 -5.06 11.65
N PHE A 108 2.86 -4.00 11.71
CA PHE A 108 2.20 -3.59 12.95
C PHE A 108 0.71 -3.88 12.99
N ILE A 109 0.06 -4.08 11.84
CA ILE A 109 -1.39 -4.34 11.77
C ILE A 109 -1.69 -5.77 11.36
N THR A 110 -1.13 -6.24 10.25
CA THR A 110 -1.45 -7.58 9.72
C THR A 110 -1.05 -8.72 10.67
N PRO A 111 0.13 -8.72 11.33
CA PRO A 111 0.53 -9.79 12.23
C PRO A 111 -0.39 -9.95 13.46
N PRO A 112 -0.75 -8.90 14.23
CA PRO A 112 -1.69 -9.06 15.33
C PRO A 112 -3.09 -9.46 14.85
N MET A 113 -3.57 -8.93 13.71
CA MET A 113 -4.83 -9.39 13.13
C MET A 113 -4.84 -10.88 12.83
N LYS A 114 -3.74 -11.42 12.27
CA LYS A 114 -3.58 -12.86 12.02
C LYS A 114 -3.62 -13.68 13.31
N ARG A 115 -3.01 -13.19 14.39
CA ARG A 115 -3.00 -13.88 15.70
C ARG A 115 -4.37 -13.90 16.35
N LEU A 116 -5.15 -12.83 16.22
CA LEU A 116 -6.49 -12.73 16.78
C LEU A 116 -7.54 -13.53 15.98
N GLN A 117 -7.30 -13.75 14.68
CA GLN A 117 -8.24 -14.39 13.76
C GLN A 117 -8.88 -15.70 14.27
N PRO A 118 -8.16 -16.65 14.89
CA PRO A 118 -8.78 -17.89 15.38
C PRO A 118 -9.77 -17.66 16.53
N SER A 119 -9.53 -16.62 17.33
CA SER A 119 -10.27 -16.35 18.57
C SER A 119 -11.48 -15.42 18.37
N ILE A 120 -11.62 -14.76 17.22
CA ILE A 120 -12.68 -13.76 16.97
C ILE A 120 -14.11 -14.31 17.06
N LYS A 121 -14.28 -15.64 16.98
CA LYS A 121 -15.58 -16.32 17.07
C LYS A 121 -15.93 -16.74 18.50
N THR A 122 -14.93 -16.91 19.35
CA THR A 122 -15.08 -17.51 20.68
C THR A 122 -14.83 -16.51 21.81
N ASP A 123 -14.11 -15.42 21.53
CA ASP A 123 -13.73 -14.39 22.50
C ASP A 123 -14.17 -13.00 22.03
N THR A 124 -15.06 -12.38 22.81
CA THR A 124 -15.58 -11.03 22.54
C THR A 124 -14.52 -9.95 22.64
N SER A 125 -13.50 -10.13 23.50
CA SER A 125 -12.36 -9.22 23.61
C SER A 125 -11.49 -9.27 22.36
N ALA A 126 -11.14 -10.48 21.91
CA ALA A 126 -10.40 -10.69 20.67
C ALA A 126 -11.14 -10.13 19.45
N HIS A 127 -12.48 -10.25 19.43
CA HIS A 127 -13.32 -9.66 18.39
C HIS A 127 -13.23 -8.12 18.38
N ALA A 128 -13.32 -7.48 19.54
CA ALA A 128 -13.24 -6.03 19.67
C ALA A 128 -11.86 -5.48 19.24
N GLU A 129 -10.79 -6.16 19.66
CA GLU A 129 -9.42 -5.79 19.28
C GLU A 129 -9.18 -5.96 17.78
N PHE A 130 -9.64 -7.07 17.20
CA PHE A 130 -9.57 -7.30 15.75
C PHE A 130 -10.31 -6.20 14.98
N ARG A 131 -11.51 -5.80 15.42
CA ARG A 131 -12.29 -4.73 14.80
C ARG A 131 -11.55 -3.39 14.85
N LYS A 132 -10.90 -3.08 15.98
CA LYS A 132 -10.08 -1.86 16.12
C LYS A 132 -8.91 -1.86 15.13
N LEU A 133 -8.18 -2.98 15.04
CA LEU A 133 -7.08 -3.11 14.07
C LEU A 133 -7.58 -3.02 12.64
N HIS A 134 -8.74 -3.59 12.33
CA HIS A 134 -9.34 -3.49 11.00
C HIS A 134 -9.70 -2.05 10.63
N GLU A 135 -10.33 -1.27 11.53
CA GLU A 135 -10.62 0.16 11.32
C GLU A 135 -9.34 0.97 11.05
N ILE A 136 -8.29 0.76 11.86
CA ILE A 136 -6.98 1.38 11.64
C ILE A 136 -6.40 0.97 10.28
N SER A 137 -6.51 -0.32 9.93
CA SER A 137 -6.00 -0.85 8.66
C SER A 137 -6.62 -0.13 7.46
N ARG A 138 -7.91 0.23 7.51
CA ARG A 138 -8.59 0.93 6.42
C ARG A 138 -7.95 2.30 6.15
N GLY A 139 -7.66 3.06 7.21
CA GLY A 139 -7.00 4.36 7.10
C GLY A 139 -5.58 4.24 6.56
N VAL A 140 -4.79 3.31 7.11
CA VAL A 140 -3.40 3.08 6.68
C VAL A 140 -3.34 2.60 5.23
N PHE A 141 -4.22 1.69 4.84
CA PHE A 141 -4.27 1.17 3.47
C PHE A 141 -4.73 2.24 2.47
N GLY A 142 -5.68 3.09 2.86
CA GLY A 142 -6.05 4.27 2.09
C GLY A 142 -4.87 5.22 1.87
N ALA A 143 -4.03 5.43 2.88
CA ALA A 143 -2.80 6.22 2.76
C ALA A 143 -1.80 5.57 1.78
N VAL A 144 -1.61 4.25 1.83
CA VAL A 144 -0.75 3.51 0.86
C VAL A 144 -1.21 3.79 -0.57
N ILE A 145 -2.51 3.62 -0.85
CA ILE A 145 -3.09 3.82 -2.18
C ILE A 145 -2.89 5.28 -2.62
N LEU A 146 -3.27 6.24 -1.77
CA LEU A 146 -3.21 7.67 -2.08
C LEU A 146 -1.77 8.13 -2.38
N PHE A 147 -0.82 7.82 -1.50
CA PHE A 147 0.56 8.27 -1.67
C PHE A 147 1.26 7.55 -2.83
N SER A 148 0.95 6.28 -3.07
CA SER A 148 1.46 5.55 -4.24
C SER A 148 0.93 6.17 -5.54
N MET A 149 -0.36 6.52 -5.59
CA MET A 149 -0.96 7.21 -6.74
C MET A 149 -0.32 8.57 -7.00
N ILE A 150 -0.14 9.40 -5.96
CA ILE A 150 0.49 10.71 -6.10
C ILE A 150 1.92 10.55 -6.64
N SER A 151 2.71 9.63 -6.10
CA SER A 151 4.08 9.36 -6.57
C SER A 151 4.16 8.84 -8.02
N LEU A 152 3.13 8.13 -8.48
CA LEU A 152 2.99 7.69 -9.88
C LEU A 152 2.68 8.85 -10.82
N VAL A 153 1.79 9.77 -10.42
CA VAL A 153 1.27 10.82 -11.29
C VAL A 153 2.21 12.03 -11.38
N LEU A 154 2.93 12.37 -10.32
CA LEU A 154 3.80 13.56 -10.26
C LEU A 154 4.78 13.69 -11.45
N PRO A 155 5.52 12.63 -11.85
CA PRO A 155 6.41 12.69 -13.02
C PRO A 155 5.70 13.04 -14.33
N CYS A 156 4.45 12.60 -14.51
CA CYS A 156 3.68 12.89 -15.71
C CYS A 156 3.35 14.38 -15.83
N LEU A 157 3.17 15.06 -14.70
CA LEU A 157 2.89 16.49 -14.66
C LEU A 157 4.14 17.33 -14.93
N GLU A 158 5.30 16.89 -14.43
CA GLU A 158 6.59 17.53 -14.68
C GLU A 158 6.96 17.54 -16.17
N SER A 159 6.75 16.41 -16.86
CA SER A 159 7.04 16.30 -18.30
C SER A 159 6.24 17.26 -19.19
N LYS A 160 5.04 17.67 -18.76
CA LYS A 160 4.20 18.64 -19.49
C LYS A 160 4.69 20.07 -19.29
N THR A 161 5.23 20.41 -18.11
CA THR A 161 5.75 21.75 -17.83
C THR A 161 7.02 22.06 -18.62
N GLU A 162 7.85 21.04 -18.91
CA GLU A 162 9.06 21.21 -19.72
C GLU A 162 8.80 21.31 -21.23
N LYS A 163 7.71 20.72 -21.75
CA LYS A 163 7.34 20.78 -23.17
C LYS A 163 6.51 22.01 -23.57
N GLY A 164 6.00 22.76 -22.59
CA GLY A 164 5.19 23.96 -22.80
C GLY A 164 5.96 25.28 -22.66
N LYS A 165 7.29 25.22 -22.63
CA LYS A 165 8.21 26.36 -22.71
C LYS A 165 9.02 26.26 -23.99
#